data_AF-A0A4Q2QR99-F1
#
_entry.id   AF-A0A4Q2QR99-F1
#
_cell.length_a   1.000
_cell.length_b   1.000
_cell.length_c   1.000
_cell.angle_alpha   90.00
_cell.angle_beta   90.00
_cell.angle_gamma   90.00
#
_symmetry.space_group_name_H-M   'P 1'
#
loop_
_entity.id
_entity.type
_entity.pdbx_description
1 polymer ?
#
loop_
_entity_poly.entity_id
_entity_poly.type
_entity_poly.pdbx_seq_one_letter_code
_entity_poly.pdbx_strand_id
1 'polypeptide(L)' 'MTAFSTLTVLPAAQLANLNELGYLSMTPVQAAALPAILAGKDVRVQAKTGSGKTAAFGLGLLQ' A
#
# COMPACT_ATOMS: atom_id res chain seq x y z
N MET A 1 9.53 9.10 4.96
CA MET A 1 8.35 8.22 5.09
C MET A 1 7.33 8.67 4.06
N THR A 2 6.72 7.75 3.31
CA THR A 2 5.75 8.09 2.26
C THR A 2 4.35 7.82 2.81
N ALA A 3 3.46 8.81 2.82
CA ALA A 3 2.12 8.66 3.38
C ALA A 3 1.18 7.92 2.42
N PHE A 4 0.22 7.14 2.92
CA PHE A 4 -0.79 6.50 2.07
C PHE A 4 -1.68 7.49 1.34
N SER A 5 -1.86 8.71 1.88
CA SER A 5 -2.61 9.80 1.25
C SER A 5 -2.02 10.27 -0.08
N THR A 6 -0.79 9.90 -0.42
CA THR A 6 -0.22 10.18 -1.75
C THR A 6 -0.78 9.25 -2.83
N LEU A 7 -1.50 8.19 -2.47
CA LEU A 7 -2.16 7.26 -3.39
C LEU A 7 -3.57 7.78 -3.68
N THR A 8 -3.69 8.72 -4.63
CA THR A 8 -4.95 9.43 -4.95
C THR A 8 -6.06 8.54 -5.50
N VAL A 9 -5.76 7.29 -5.84
CA VAL A 9 -6.72 6.29 -6.30
C VAL A 9 -7.55 5.69 -5.16
N LEU A 10 -7.04 5.74 -3.92
CA LEU A 10 -7.75 5.17 -2.78
C LEU A 10 -8.90 6.08 -2.33
N PRO A 11 -10.13 5.55 -2.13
CA PRO A 11 -11.24 6.30 -1.57
C PRO A 11 -10.92 6.85 -0.16
N ALA A 12 -11.50 8.00 0.18
CA ALA A 12 -11.31 8.64 1.49
C ALA A 12 -11.63 7.72 2.67
N ALA A 13 -12.66 6.87 2.55
CA ALA A 13 -13.02 5.89 3.57
C ALA A 13 -11.91 4.83 3.80
N GLN A 14 -11.22 4.40 2.75
CA GLN A 14 -10.08 3.48 2.89
C GLN A 14 -8.88 4.17 3.54
N LEU A 15 -8.61 5.43 3.19
CA LEU A 15 -7.56 6.21 3.86
C LEU A 15 -7.86 6.42 5.36
N ALA A 16 -9.12 6.64 5.72
CA ALA A 16 -9.55 6.72 7.12
C ALA A 16 -9.33 5.37 7.84
N ASN A 17 -9.78 4.26 7.26
CA ASN A 17 -9.57 2.92 7.83
C ASN A 17 -8.08 2.60 8.03
N LEU A 18 -7.23 2.96 7.07
CA LEU A 18 -5.78 2.78 7.20
C LEU A 18 -5.22 3.53 8.41
N ASN A 19 -5.65 4.78 8.62
CA ASN A 19 -5.24 5.56 9.79
C ASN A 19 -5.74 4.92 11.09
N GLU A 20 -7.00 4.48 11.15
CA GLU A 20 -7.57 3.81 12.34
C GLU A 20 -6.84 2.52 12.70
N LEU A 21 -6.42 1.76 11.68
CA LEU A 21 -5.62 0.55 11.83
C LEU A 21 -4.14 0.83 12.14
N GLY A 22 -3.71 2.08 12.18
CA GLY A 22 -2.33 2.49 12.48
C GLY A 22 -1.36 2.42 11.29
N TYR A 23 -1.85 2.31 10.06
CA TYR A 23 -1.04 2.41 8.84
C TYR A 23 -0.72 3.89 8.50
N LEU A 24 0.03 4.55 9.38
CA LEU A 24 0.32 5.99 9.27
C LEU A 24 1.26 6.34 8.11
N SER A 25 2.14 5.41 7.73
CA SER A 25 3.06 5.59 6.61
C SER A 25 3.41 4.26 5.95
N MET A 26 3.69 4.30 4.65
CA MET A 26 4.13 3.13 3.91
C MET A 26 5.55 2.73 4.31
N THR A 27 5.78 1.42 4.44
CA THR A 27 7.12 0.86 4.48
C THR A 27 7.82 1.05 3.12
N PRO A 28 9.16 0.94 3.03
CA PRO A 28 9.87 1.12 1.76
C PRO A 28 9.37 0.21 0.63
N VAL A 29 9.03 -1.05 0.94
CA VAL A 29 8.51 -2.00 -0.05
C VAL A 29 7.07 -1.66 -0.47
N GLN A 30 6.25 -1.13 0.43
CA GLN A 30 4.90 -0.67 0.11
C GLN A 30 4.95 0.55 -0.81
N ALA A 31 5.78 1.54 -0.49
CA ALA A 31 5.95 2.75 -1.31
C ALA A 31 6.48 2.45 -2.72
N ALA A 32 7.34 1.43 -2.86
CA ALA A 32 7.84 0.99 -4.16
C ALA A 32 6.82 0.17 -4.98
N ALA A 33 5.96 -0.62 -4.32
CA ALA A 33 5.08 -1.57 -5.00
C ALA A 33 3.65 -1.05 -5.22
N LEU A 34 3.06 -0.37 -4.23
CA LEU A 34 1.65 0.02 -4.25
C LEU A 34 1.25 0.84 -5.48
N PRO A 35 2.01 1.87 -5.92
CA PRO A 35 1.63 2.63 -7.12
C PRO A 35 1.52 1.77 -8.39
N ALA A 36 2.39 0.78 -8.55
CA ALA A 36 2.34 -0.14 -9.70
C ALA A 36 1.20 -1.17 -9.57
N ILE A 37 1.00 -1.71 -8.37
CA ILE A 37 -0.09 -2.65 -8.06
C ILE A 37 -1.45 -1.99 -8.33
N LEU A 38 -1.67 -0.77 -7.80
CA LEU A 38 -2.94 -0.05 -7.96
C LEU A 38 -3.17 0.42 -9.40
N ALA A 39 -2.11 0.50 -10.22
CA ALA A 39 -2.21 0.76 -11.65
C ALA A 39 -2.49 -0.51 -12.48
N GLY A 40 -2.75 -1.66 -11.83
CA GLY A 40 -3.04 -2.93 -12.52
C GLY A 40 -1.84 -3.54 -13.27
N LYS A 41 -0.61 -3.16 -12.90
CA LYS A 41 0.60 -3.70 -13.54
C LYS A 41 1.03 -5.00 -12.88
N ASP A 42 1.65 -5.88 -13.66
CA ASP A 42 2.35 -7.03 -13.11
C ASP A 42 3.55 -6.57 -12.26
N VAL A 43 3.66 -7.10 -11.04
CA VAL A 43 4.72 -6.72 -10.10
C VAL A 43 5.36 -7.96 -9.47
N ARG A 44 6.70 -7.97 -9.45
CA ARG A 44 7.49 -8.90 -8.63
C ARG A 44 8.09 -8.16 -7.45
N VAL A 45 7.75 -8.58 -6.23
CA VAL A 45 8.24 -7.94 -4.99
C VAL A 45 9.14 -8.89 -4.22
N GLN A 46 10.37 -8.47 -3.92
CA GLN A 46 11.30 -9.20 -3.05
C GLN A 46 11.67 -8.34 -1.84
N ALA A 47 11.37 -8.83 -0.64
CA ALA A 47 11.75 -8.19 0.63
C ALA A 47 11.69 -9.22 1.76
N LYS A 48 12.37 -8.95 2.88
CA LYS A 48 12.35 -9.82 4.07
C LYS A 48 10.94 -10.02 4.66
N THR A 49 10.73 -11.08 5.44
CA THR A 49 9.49 -11.27 6.22
C THR A 49 9.27 -10.08 7.16
N GLY A 50 8.02 -9.70 7.40
CA GLY A 50 7.66 -8.53 8.21
C GLY A 50 7.85 -7.18 7.52
N SER A 51 8.23 -7.13 6.24
CA SER A 51 8.43 -5.87 5.50
C SER A 51 7.13 -5.15 5.09
N GLY A 52 5.96 -5.77 5.28
CA GLY A 52 4.67 -5.18 4.89
C GLY A 52 4.15 -5.56 3.49
N LYS A 53 4.71 -6.59 2.85
CA LYS A 53 4.25 -7.08 1.52
C LYS A 53 2.78 -7.48 1.50
N THR A 54 2.29 -8.14 2.55
CA THR A 54 0.90 -8.60 2.64
C THR A 54 -0.08 -7.45 2.53
N ALA A 55 0.18 -6.33 3.23
CA ALA A 55 -0.67 -5.14 3.12
C ALA A 55 -0.58 -4.49 1.73
N ALA A 56 0.59 -4.51 1.08
CA ALA A 56 0.75 -3.97 -0.28
C ALA A 56 -0.13 -4.70 -1.30
N PHE A 57 -0.07 -6.04 -1.32
CA PHE A 57 -0.91 -6.84 -2.23
C PHE A 57 -2.38 -6.86 -1.80
N GLY A 58 -2.66 -6.92 -0.50
CA GLY A 58 -4.02 -6.91 0.02
C GLY A 58 -4.78 -5.65 -0.35
N LEU A 59 -4.16 -4.47 -0.23
CA LEU A 59 -4.78 -3.21 -0.68
C LEU A 59 -5.00 -3.18 -2.19
N GLY A 60 -4.07 -3.75 -2.95
CA GLY A 60 -4.21 -3.91 -4.40
C GLY A 60 -5.40 -4.78 -4.82
N LEU A 61 -5.68 -5.85 -4.08
CA LEU A 61 -6.83 -6.74 -4.34
C LEU A 61 -8.19 -6.14 -3.95
N LEU A 62 -8.19 -5.09 -3.13
CA LEU A 62 -9.40 -4.41 -2.68
C LEU A 62 -9.78 -3.21 -3.59
N GLN A 63 -9.02 -2.96 -4.65
CA GLN A 63 -9.37 -2.01 -5.71
C GLN A 63 -9.92 -2.77 -6.92
#